data_AF-A0A1G7S9U9-F1
#
_entry.id   AF-A0A1G7S9U9-F1
#
_cell.length_a   1.000
_cell.length_b   1.000
_cell.length_c   1.000
_cell.angle_alpha   90.00
_cell.angle_beta   90.00
_cell.angle_gamma   90.00
#
_symmetry.space_group_name_H-M   'P 1'
#
loop_
_entity.id
_entity.type
_entity.pdbx_description
1 polymer ?
#
loop_
_entity_poly.entity_id
_entity_poly.type
_entity_poly.pdbx_seq_one_letter_code
_entity_poly.pdbx_strand_id
1 'polypeptide(L)'
;MKLLKAILLLVILMYGFGATAQDFVLNGVIIEKGSNVRIALASITNIRSKTGATSNDIGIFQLNVQIGDTLFIQKRNLNEQKVVVKTNDDLVVYLVRGSTMLDEVIVKGQTQKQEMESIKRDLKSNGSFYAGKPPLILLNPFGGNPITFFYELFGKTPTRARNFNRYYKKELSLIEVDRFFNKSLVSNHTSLTEKDLDKFLLDYYPTRRMTLNWSNYDAVKYIKESAKKYTDTLKHTN
;
A
#
# COMPACT_ATOMS: atom_id res chain seq x y z
N MET A 1 36.58 -37.20 58.84
CA MET A 1 35.59 -36.15 59.20
C MET A 1 35.35 -35.09 58.10
N LYS A 2 36.33 -34.72 57.26
CA LYS A 2 36.15 -33.69 56.20
C LYS A 2 35.19 -34.13 55.08
N LEU A 3 35.28 -35.39 54.64
CA LEU A 3 34.38 -35.99 53.63
C LEU A 3 32.92 -36.04 54.08
N LEU A 4 32.65 -36.35 55.36
CA LEU A 4 31.30 -36.40 55.90
C LEU A 4 30.64 -35.00 55.92
N LYS A 5 31.41 -33.95 56.23
CA LYS A 5 30.93 -32.56 56.19
C LYS A 5 30.63 -32.10 54.76
N ALA A 6 31.43 -32.53 53.78
CA ALA A 6 31.20 -32.20 52.36
C ALA A 6 29.93 -32.88 51.81
N ILE A 7 29.68 -34.14 52.21
CA ILE A 7 28.45 -34.86 51.83
C ILE A 7 27.22 -34.21 52.45
N LEU A 8 27.29 -33.79 53.72
CA LEU A 8 26.19 -33.08 54.38
C LEU A 8 25.87 -31.73 53.69
N LEU A 9 26.91 -30.99 53.28
CA LEU A 9 26.76 -29.74 52.55
C LEU A 9 26.11 -29.95 51.16
N LEU A 10 26.48 -31.03 50.47
CA LEU A 10 25.91 -31.41 49.18
C LEU A 10 24.42 -31.76 49.29
N VAL A 11 24.03 -32.49 50.34
CA VAL A 11 22.63 -32.85 50.60
C VAL A 11 21.79 -31.60 50.89
N ILE A 12 22.31 -30.65 51.68
CA ILE A 12 21.62 -29.38 51.96
C ILE A 12 21.47 -28.52 50.69
N LEU A 13 22.47 -28.54 49.79
CA LEU A 13 22.39 -27.82 48.51
C LEU A 13 21.32 -28.40 47.57
N MET A 14 21.08 -29.71 47.60
CA MET A 14 20.07 -30.35 46.75
C MET A 14 18.63 -30.10 47.22
N TYR A 15 18.42 -29.74 48.49
CA TYR A 15 17.10 -29.32 49.00
C TYR A 15 16.69 -27.89 48.60
N GLY A 16 17.63 -27.07 48.11
CA GLY A 16 17.41 -25.65 47.80
C GLY A 16 16.73 -25.33 46.46
N PHE A 17 16.48 -26.32 45.59
CA PHE A 17 16.00 -26.08 44.21
C PHE A 17 14.50 -26.35 43.98
N GLY A 18 13.69 -26.40 45.03
CA GLY A 18 12.23 -26.48 44.92
C GLY A 18 11.57 -25.11 44.82
N ALA A 19 11.76 -24.37 43.72
CA ALA A 19 10.89 -23.23 43.42
C ALA A 19 9.51 -23.75 43.02
N THR A 20 8.59 -23.90 43.98
CA THR A 20 7.20 -24.27 43.69
C THR A 20 6.47 -23.09 43.09
N ALA A 21 6.49 -22.98 41.76
CA ALA A 21 5.53 -22.17 41.04
C ALA A 21 4.20 -22.92 41.04
N GLN A 22 3.35 -22.65 42.04
CA GLN A 22 2.06 -23.30 42.19
C GLN A 22 1.08 -22.76 41.13
N ASP A 23 0.47 -23.69 40.41
CA ASP A 23 -0.64 -23.44 39.49
C ASP A 23 -1.87 -22.98 40.29
N PHE A 24 -2.54 -21.93 39.81
CA PHE A 24 -3.81 -21.46 40.37
C PHE A 24 -4.77 -21.04 39.27
N VAL A 25 -6.07 -21.06 39.59
CA VAL A 25 -7.12 -20.58 38.67
C VAL A 25 -7.21 -19.06 38.80
N LEU A 26 -6.78 -18.36 37.76
CA LEU A 26 -6.95 -16.91 37.64
C LEU A 26 -8.34 -16.60 37.11
N ASN A 27 -9.10 -15.79 37.85
CA ASN A 27 -10.32 -15.16 37.36
C ASN A 27 -9.98 -13.79 36.77
N GLY A 28 -10.63 -13.44 35.67
CA GLY A 28 -10.46 -12.10 35.12
C GLY A 28 -11.64 -11.65 34.29
N VAL A 29 -11.67 -10.36 33.98
CA VAL A 29 -12.70 -9.72 33.15
C VAL A 29 -12.04 -8.90 32.04
N ILE A 30 -12.61 -8.96 30.85
CA ILE A 30 -12.14 -8.23 29.68
C ILE A 30 -13.12 -7.10 29.37
N ILE A 31 -12.60 -5.88 29.30
CA ILE A 31 -13.38 -4.65 29.13
C ILE A 31 -12.84 -3.87 27.92
N GLU A 32 -13.75 -3.28 27.14
CA GLU A 32 -13.39 -2.39 26.06
C GLU A 32 -12.99 -1.00 26.61
N LYS A 33 -11.76 -0.58 26.31
CA LYS A 33 -11.22 0.71 26.74
C LYS A 33 -11.99 1.84 26.06
N GLY A 34 -12.64 2.68 26.87
CA GLY A 34 -13.36 3.88 26.41
C GLY A 34 -14.89 3.74 26.42
N SER A 35 -15.44 2.52 26.34
CA SER A 35 -16.89 2.29 26.39
C SER A 35 -17.34 1.52 27.64
N ASN A 36 -16.41 0.96 28.43
CA ASN A 36 -16.67 0.14 29.62
C ASN A 36 -17.56 -1.09 29.34
N VAL A 37 -17.68 -1.48 28.07
CA VAL A 37 -18.43 -2.67 27.64
C VAL A 37 -17.61 -3.91 27.93
N ARG A 38 -18.21 -4.91 28.57
CA ARG A 38 -17.55 -6.21 28.80
C ARG A 38 -17.50 -7.02 27.51
N ILE A 39 -16.38 -7.67 27.26
CA ILE A 39 -16.10 -8.31 25.97
C ILE A 39 -16.27 -9.82 26.10
N ALA A 40 -17.35 -10.34 25.52
CA ALA A 40 -17.60 -11.77 25.39
C ALA A 40 -16.78 -12.41 24.25
N LEU A 41 -16.55 -13.72 24.34
CA LEU A 41 -15.90 -14.53 23.32
C LEU A 41 -14.52 -13.99 22.89
N ALA A 42 -13.76 -13.42 23.82
CA ALA A 42 -12.35 -13.11 23.62
C ALA A 42 -11.52 -14.38 23.92
N SER A 43 -10.46 -14.59 23.14
CA SER A 43 -9.54 -15.72 23.32
C SER A 43 -8.42 -15.29 24.26
N ILE A 44 -8.21 -16.04 25.34
CA ILE A 44 -7.11 -15.87 26.29
C ILE A 44 -6.23 -17.10 26.20
N THR A 45 -4.95 -16.93 25.89
CA THR A 45 -4.00 -18.04 25.77
C THR A 45 -2.78 -17.77 26.65
N ASN A 46 -2.44 -18.71 27.51
CA ASN A 46 -1.18 -18.66 28.24
C ASN A 46 -0.03 -19.06 27.29
N ILE A 47 0.94 -18.16 27.12
CA ILE A 47 2.04 -18.36 26.17
C ILE A 47 2.96 -19.51 26.58
N ARG A 48 3.13 -19.74 27.89
CA ARG A 48 4.01 -20.78 28.43
C ARG A 48 3.38 -22.16 28.32
N SER A 49 2.21 -22.36 28.95
CA SER A 49 1.53 -23.66 29.02
C SER A 49 0.75 -24.03 27.75
N LYS A 50 0.52 -23.06 26.86
CA LYS A 50 -0.36 -23.18 25.68
C LYS A 50 -1.82 -23.51 26.01
N THR A 51 -2.21 -23.40 27.28
CA THR A 51 -3.62 -23.54 27.69
C THR A 51 -4.39 -22.28 27.31
N GLY A 52 -5.64 -22.48 26.88
CA GLY A 52 -6.51 -21.39 26.44
C GLY A 52 -7.86 -21.42 27.14
N ALA A 53 -8.48 -20.26 27.27
CA ALA A 53 -9.83 -20.05 27.72
C ALA A 53 -10.52 -19.01 26.85
N THR A 54 -11.85 -18.96 26.91
CA THR A 54 -12.66 -17.96 26.22
C THR A 54 -13.48 -17.20 27.24
N SER A 55 -13.64 -15.88 27.09
CA SER A 55 -14.54 -15.12 27.97
C SER A 55 -16.01 -15.44 27.69
N ASN A 56 -16.82 -15.49 28.75
CA ASN A 56 -18.26 -15.73 28.68
C ASN A 56 -19.05 -14.46 28.27
N ASP A 57 -20.39 -14.56 28.23
CA ASP A 57 -21.28 -13.47 27.81
C ASP A 57 -21.18 -12.20 28.69
N ILE A 58 -20.70 -12.34 29.91
CA ILE A 58 -20.45 -11.23 30.85
C ILE A 58 -18.97 -10.82 30.90
N GLY A 59 -18.16 -11.27 29.94
CA GLY A 59 -16.75 -10.89 29.75
C GLY A 59 -15.78 -11.49 30.76
N ILE A 60 -16.20 -12.46 31.57
CA ILE A 60 -15.37 -13.14 32.57
C ILE A 60 -14.68 -14.36 31.95
N PHE A 61 -13.44 -14.62 32.33
CA PHE A 61 -12.69 -15.82 31.98
C PHE A 61 -12.05 -16.46 33.22
N GLN A 62 -11.78 -17.75 33.13
CA GLN A 62 -11.03 -18.52 34.11
C GLN A 62 -9.96 -19.34 33.40
N LEU A 63 -8.73 -19.27 33.88
CA LEU A 63 -7.60 -19.99 33.28
C LEU A 63 -6.60 -20.42 34.35
N ASN A 64 -6.10 -21.65 34.26
CA ASN A 64 -5.03 -22.12 35.13
C ASN A 64 -3.67 -21.54 34.68
N VAL A 65 -2.99 -20.84 35.59
CA VAL A 65 -1.76 -20.06 35.33
C VAL A 65 -0.81 -20.11 36.53
N GLN A 66 0.44 -19.70 36.32
CA GLN A 66 1.40 -19.43 37.39
C GLN A 66 1.75 -17.94 37.46
N ILE A 67 2.19 -17.49 38.63
CA ILE A 67 2.76 -16.14 38.78
C ILE A 67 3.99 -16.02 37.86
N GLY A 68 4.02 -14.97 37.05
CA GLY A 68 5.04 -14.74 36.02
C GLY A 68 4.61 -15.14 34.60
N ASP A 69 3.49 -15.85 34.44
CA ASP A 69 2.99 -16.22 33.12
C ASP A 69 2.52 -15.01 32.31
N THR A 70 2.65 -15.11 31.00
CA THR A 70 2.13 -14.10 30.07
C THR A 70 0.89 -14.63 29.36
N LEU A 71 -0.21 -13.91 29.52
CA LEU A 71 -1.46 -14.12 28.81
C LEU A 71 -1.47 -13.31 27.53
N PHE A 72 -1.81 -13.97 26.42
CA PHE A 72 -2.09 -13.36 25.14
C PHE A 72 -3.60 -13.32 24.94
N ILE A 73 -4.15 -12.10 24.88
CA ILE A 73 -5.58 -11.86 24.71
C ILE A 73 -5.83 -11.29 23.33
N GLN A 74 -6.77 -11.90 22.60
CA GLN A 74 -7.15 -11.47 21.26
C GLN A 74 -8.67 -11.57 21.05
N LYS A 75 -9.21 -10.65 20.26
CA LYS A 75 -10.60 -10.62 19.84
C LYS A 75 -10.69 -9.94 18.48
N ARG A 76 -11.58 -10.44 17.61
CA ARG A 76 -11.85 -9.82 16.30
C ARG A 76 -12.18 -8.33 16.48
N ASN A 77 -11.57 -7.48 15.66
CA ASN A 77 -11.74 -6.01 15.66
C ASN A 77 -11.24 -5.29 16.92
N LEU A 78 -10.46 -5.95 17.78
CA LEU A 78 -9.76 -5.34 18.91
C LEU A 78 -8.25 -5.56 18.76
N ASN A 79 -7.45 -4.66 19.32
CA ASN A 79 -6.00 -4.82 19.37
C ASN A 79 -5.63 -5.95 20.33
N GLU A 80 -4.68 -6.79 19.92
CA GLU A 80 -4.12 -7.85 20.74
C GLU A 80 -3.37 -7.27 21.94
N GLN A 81 -3.44 -7.95 23.09
CA GLN A 81 -2.76 -7.53 24.30
C GLN A 81 -2.01 -8.69 24.96
N LYS A 82 -0.82 -8.39 25.50
CA LYS A 82 -0.05 -9.29 26.35
C LYS A 82 -0.05 -8.76 27.78
N VAL A 83 -0.41 -9.60 28.73
CA VAL A 83 -0.48 -9.24 30.16
C VAL A 83 0.28 -10.26 30.98
N VAL A 84 1.14 -9.80 31.88
CA VAL A 84 1.89 -10.66 32.81
C VAL A 84 1.08 -10.82 34.09
N VAL A 85 0.91 -12.06 34.53
CA VAL A 85 0.26 -12.42 35.80
C VAL A 85 1.24 -12.12 36.94
N LYS A 86 0.92 -11.14 37.79
CA LYS A 86 1.80 -10.69 38.89
C LYS A 86 1.38 -11.21 40.26
N THR A 87 0.08 -11.34 40.48
CA THR A 87 -0.53 -11.78 41.74
C THR A 87 -1.62 -12.81 41.46
N ASN A 88 -2.20 -13.39 42.51
CA ASN A 88 -3.32 -14.32 42.42
C ASN A 88 -4.69 -13.61 42.51
N ASP A 89 -4.71 -12.28 42.45
CA ASP A 89 -5.94 -11.48 42.48
C ASP A 89 -6.66 -11.50 41.13
N ASP A 90 -7.92 -11.08 41.13
CA ASP A 90 -8.72 -10.94 39.92
C ASP A 90 -8.09 -9.96 38.93
N LEU A 91 -8.01 -10.37 37.66
CA LEU A 91 -7.36 -9.59 36.61
C LEU A 91 -8.36 -8.83 35.74
N VAL A 92 -8.23 -7.51 35.67
CA VAL A 92 -9.00 -6.66 34.74
C VAL A 92 -8.13 -6.32 33.53
N VAL A 93 -8.58 -6.67 32.32
CA VAL A 93 -7.87 -6.42 31.06
C VAL A 93 -8.65 -5.46 30.18
N TYR A 94 -8.00 -4.42 29.68
CA TYR A 94 -8.61 -3.40 28.82
C TYR A 94 -8.13 -3.52 27.38
N LEU A 95 -9.01 -4.00 26.48
CA LEU A 95 -8.72 -4.06 25.05
C LEU A 95 -9.14 -2.77 24.35
N VAL A 96 -8.32 -2.31 23.42
CA VAL A 96 -8.61 -1.12 22.59
C VAL A 96 -9.26 -1.56 21.29
N ARG A 97 -10.26 -0.82 20.80
CA ARG A 97 -10.81 -1.06 19.45
C ARG A 97 -9.70 -1.01 18.42
N GLY A 98 -9.54 -2.11 17.70
CA GLY A 98 -8.66 -2.18 16.55
C GLY A 98 -9.33 -1.41 15.42
N SER A 99 -8.82 -0.23 15.10
CA SER A 99 -9.24 0.46 13.89
C SER A 99 -8.65 -0.30 12.71
N THR A 100 -9.42 -1.24 12.15
CA THR A 100 -9.20 -1.74 10.79
C THR A 100 -9.97 -0.85 9.81
N MET A 101 -9.83 0.46 9.94
CA MET A 101 -10.02 1.32 8.77
C MET A 101 -8.71 1.23 7.99
N LEU A 102 -8.71 0.43 6.91
CA LEU A 102 -7.84 0.77 5.80
C LEU A 102 -8.19 2.23 5.45
N ASP A 103 -7.19 3.11 5.38
CA ASP A 103 -7.42 4.45 4.84
C ASP A 103 -8.20 4.27 3.55
N GLU A 104 -9.39 4.88 3.51
CA GLU A 104 -10.17 4.93 2.29
C GLU A 104 -9.23 5.50 1.24
N VAL A 105 -8.82 4.66 0.28
CA VAL A 105 -8.14 5.14 -0.91
C VAL A 105 -9.21 5.94 -1.62
N ILE A 106 -9.28 7.24 -1.33
CA ILE A 106 -10.07 8.17 -2.11
C ILE A 106 -9.46 8.09 -3.51
N VAL A 107 -10.02 7.23 -4.35
CA VAL A 107 -9.74 7.23 -5.78
C VAL A 107 -10.43 8.49 -6.31
N LYS A 108 -9.87 9.66 -6.00
CA LYS A 108 -10.09 10.84 -6.82
C LYS A 108 -9.69 10.39 -8.21
N GLY A 109 -10.62 10.43 -9.18
CA GLY A 109 -10.36 10.00 -10.54
C GLY A 109 -9.05 10.61 -11.02
N GLN A 110 -7.99 9.81 -10.97
CA GLN A 110 -6.66 10.28 -11.29
C GLN A 110 -6.65 10.38 -12.81
N THR A 111 -6.36 11.55 -13.33
CA THR A 111 -6.21 11.66 -14.80
C THR A 111 -5.10 10.70 -15.22
N GLN A 112 -5.22 10.09 -16.40
CA GLN A 112 -4.23 9.16 -16.93
C GLN A 112 -2.80 9.72 -16.76
N LYS A 113 -2.60 11.01 -17.09
CA LYS A 113 -1.35 11.74 -16.89
C LYS A 113 -0.85 11.71 -15.44
N GLN A 114 -1.71 11.94 -14.45
CA GLN A 114 -1.33 11.89 -13.05
C GLN A 114 -0.90 10.48 -12.63
N GLU A 115 -1.56 9.42 -13.13
CA GLU A 115 -1.21 8.02 -12.84
C GLU A 115 0.18 7.67 -13.41
N MET A 116 0.45 8.07 -14.65
CA MET A 116 1.78 7.91 -15.22
C MET A 116 2.86 8.69 -14.45
N GLU A 117 2.54 9.88 -13.93
CA GLU A 117 3.48 10.63 -13.08
C GLU A 117 3.74 9.93 -11.73
N SER A 118 2.76 9.22 -11.14
CA SER A 118 3.04 8.36 -9.97
C SER A 118 3.97 7.21 -10.31
N ILE A 119 3.73 6.49 -11.41
CA ILE A 119 4.61 5.38 -11.82
C ILE A 119 6.04 5.88 -12.07
N LYS A 120 6.18 7.08 -12.66
CA LYS A 120 7.48 7.73 -12.85
C LYS A 120 8.17 8.05 -11.51
N ARG A 121 7.43 8.53 -10.51
CA ARG A 121 7.96 8.76 -9.16
C ARG A 121 8.39 7.47 -8.48
N ASP A 122 7.62 6.40 -8.63
CA ASP A 122 7.94 5.09 -8.05
C ASP A 122 9.19 4.48 -8.70
N LEU A 123 9.37 4.63 -10.00
CA LEU A 123 10.61 4.21 -10.67
C LEU A 123 11.83 4.99 -10.17
N LYS A 124 11.64 6.28 -9.85
CA LYS A 124 12.69 7.13 -9.29
C LYS A 124 13.02 6.75 -7.85
N SER A 125 12.02 6.50 -6.99
CA SER A 125 12.23 6.07 -5.61
C SER A 125 12.88 4.67 -5.54
N ASN A 126 12.61 3.80 -6.53
CA ASN A 126 13.26 2.50 -6.69
C ASN A 126 14.67 2.56 -7.30
N GLY A 127 15.27 3.75 -7.42
CA GLY A 127 16.67 3.92 -7.80
C GLY A 127 16.95 4.23 -9.27
N SER A 128 15.92 4.42 -10.11
CA SER A 128 16.11 4.92 -11.47
C SER A 128 15.85 6.42 -11.57
N PHE A 129 16.90 7.20 -11.32
CA PHE A 129 16.88 8.65 -11.33
C PHE A 129 16.97 9.23 -12.74
N TYR A 130 17.67 8.54 -13.64
CA TYR A 130 17.98 9.04 -14.98
C TYR A 130 17.33 8.20 -16.09
N ALA A 131 16.53 7.20 -15.72
CA ALA A 131 15.95 6.25 -16.65
C ALA A 131 16.98 5.73 -17.65
N GLY A 132 18.12 5.24 -17.13
CA GLY A 132 19.21 4.67 -17.91
C GLY A 132 19.91 5.61 -18.89
N LYS A 133 19.80 6.93 -18.68
CA LYS A 133 20.57 7.97 -19.38
C LYS A 133 21.33 8.84 -18.37
N PRO A 134 22.26 8.27 -17.59
CA PRO A 134 22.98 9.01 -16.56
C PRO A 134 23.87 10.09 -17.19
N PRO A 135 23.98 11.28 -16.58
CA PRO A 135 24.86 12.33 -17.07
C PRO A 135 26.33 11.97 -16.81
N LEU A 136 27.23 12.38 -17.71
CA LEU A 136 28.67 12.08 -17.63
C LEU A 136 29.35 12.66 -16.38
N ILE A 137 28.79 13.71 -15.78
CA ILE A 137 29.28 14.30 -14.53
C ILE A 137 29.36 13.28 -13.39
N LEU A 138 28.55 12.22 -13.41
CA LEU A 138 28.59 11.16 -12.41
C LEU A 138 29.89 10.34 -12.44
N LEU A 139 30.65 10.37 -13.54
CA LEU A 139 31.96 9.71 -13.62
C LEU A 139 33.07 10.49 -12.91
N ASN A 140 32.85 11.74 -12.51
CA ASN A 140 33.85 12.53 -11.80
C ASN A 140 33.95 12.08 -10.33
N PRO A 141 35.09 11.55 -9.86
CA PRO A 141 35.23 11.08 -8.48
C PRO A 141 35.20 12.20 -7.44
N PHE A 142 35.36 13.47 -7.85
CA PHE A 142 35.38 14.63 -6.95
C PHE A 142 33.99 15.23 -6.66
N GLY A 143 32.93 14.72 -7.30
CA GLY A 143 31.58 15.26 -7.13
C GLY A 143 30.44 14.44 -7.76
N GLY A 144 30.75 13.27 -8.31
CA GLY A 144 29.82 12.34 -8.93
C GLY A 144 29.97 10.94 -8.35
N ASN A 145 28.94 10.11 -8.53
CA ASN A 145 28.96 8.72 -8.12
C ASN A 145 29.10 7.80 -9.36
N PRO A 146 30.31 7.29 -9.66
CA PRO A 146 30.53 6.44 -10.84
C PRO A 146 29.78 5.12 -10.74
N ILE A 147 29.55 4.58 -9.54
CA ILE A 147 28.76 3.36 -9.33
C ILE A 147 27.32 3.60 -9.78
N THR A 148 26.73 4.75 -9.44
CA THR A 148 25.39 5.14 -9.91
C THR A 148 25.34 5.27 -11.43
N PHE A 149 26.38 5.80 -12.06
CA PHE A 149 26.47 5.88 -13.52
C PHE A 149 26.36 4.48 -14.16
N PHE A 150 27.17 3.52 -13.72
CA PHE A 150 27.12 2.16 -14.25
C PHE A 150 25.83 1.42 -13.90
N TYR A 151 25.31 1.60 -12.68
CA TYR A 151 24.02 1.06 -12.28
C TYR A 151 22.91 1.54 -13.22
N GLU A 152 22.87 2.83 -13.59
CA GLU A 152 21.88 3.36 -14.51
C GLU A 152 22.00 2.76 -15.92
N LEU A 153 23.20 2.49 -16.41
CA LEU A 153 23.38 1.89 -17.74
C LEU A 153 22.89 0.44 -17.80
N PHE A 154 23.24 -0.36 -16.80
CA PHE A 154 23.09 -1.83 -16.83
C PHE A 154 22.01 -2.37 -15.89
N GLY A 155 21.43 -1.54 -15.03
CA GLY A 155 20.45 -1.96 -14.04
C GLY A 155 19.10 -2.37 -14.65
N LYS A 156 18.43 -3.31 -13.96
CA LYS A 156 17.07 -3.75 -14.33
C LYS A 156 16.03 -2.65 -14.12
N THR A 157 16.09 -1.91 -13.01
CA THR A 157 15.17 -0.79 -12.72
C THR A 157 15.31 0.36 -13.74
N PRO A 158 16.52 0.83 -14.08
CA PRO A 158 16.75 1.76 -15.19
C PRO A 158 16.23 1.29 -16.54
N THR A 159 16.33 0.00 -16.83
CA THR A 159 15.79 -0.58 -18.07
C THR A 159 14.26 -0.52 -18.10
N ARG A 160 13.60 -0.85 -16.98
CA ARG A 160 12.14 -0.67 -16.84
C ARG A 160 11.74 0.80 -16.99
N ALA A 161 12.49 1.72 -16.36
CA ALA A 161 12.25 3.15 -16.47
C ALA A 161 12.44 3.70 -17.89
N ARG A 162 13.41 3.18 -18.66
CA ARG A 162 13.56 3.49 -20.10
C ARG A 162 12.34 3.09 -20.90
N ASN A 163 11.87 1.86 -20.72
CA ASN A 163 10.70 1.34 -21.43
C ASN A 163 9.45 2.13 -21.07
N PHE A 164 9.23 2.36 -19.78
CA PHE A 164 8.15 3.18 -19.26
C PHE A 164 8.21 4.60 -19.83
N ASN A 165 9.36 5.27 -19.82
CA ASN A 165 9.48 6.62 -20.38
C ASN A 165 9.19 6.68 -21.88
N ARG A 166 9.50 5.64 -22.66
CA ARG A 166 9.12 5.57 -24.08
C ARG A 166 7.60 5.48 -24.23
N TYR A 167 6.96 4.61 -23.46
CA TYR A 167 5.50 4.50 -23.42
C TYR A 167 4.85 5.81 -22.95
N TYR A 168 5.32 6.37 -21.85
CA TYR A 168 4.83 7.62 -21.27
C TYR A 168 4.90 8.78 -22.26
N LYS A 169 6.03 8.94 -22.95
CA LYS A 169 6.17 9.96 -24.00
C LYS A 169 5.24 9.70 -25.18
N LYS A 170 4.96 8.45 -25.52
CA LYS A 170 3.97 8.08 -26.54
C LYS A 170 2.58 8.53 -26.13
N GLU A 171 2.15 8.14 -24.93
CA GLU A 171 0.83 8.40 -24.38
C GLU A 171 0.57 9.90 -24.23
N LEU A 172 1.52 10.64 -23.66
CA LEU A 172 1.40 12.10 -23.48
C LEU A 172 1.06 12.84 -24.76
N SER A 173 1.62 12.41 -25.90
CA SER A 173 1.28 13.09 -27.14
C SER A 173 -0.10 12.75 -27.66
N LEU A 174 -0.59 11.53 -27.41
CA LEU A 174 -1.92 11.13 -27.84
C LEU A 174 -2.94 11.96 -27.06
N ILE A 175 -2.73 12.09 -25.74
CA ILE A 175 -3.50 13.01 -24.89
C ILE A 175 -3.46 14.46 -25.40
N GLU A 176 -2.30 14.92 -25.88
CA GLU A 176 -2.17 16.27 -26.45
C GLU A 176 -2.90 16.41 -27.78
N VAL A 177 -2.87 15.40 -28.64
CA VAL A 177 -3.67 15.37 -29.87
C VAL A 177 -5.16 15.35 -29.55
N ASP A 178 -5.60 14.49 -28.62
CA ASP A 178 -7.00 14.36 -28.20
C ASP A 178 -7.52 15.66 -27.58
N ARG A 179 -6.67 16.45 -26.91
CA ARG A 179 -7.05 17.79 -26.44
C ARG A 179 -7.53 18.67 -27.60
N PHE A 180 -6.85 18.62 -28.75
CA PHE A 180 -7.16 19.42 -29.93
C PHE A 180 -8.14 18.75 -30.88
N PHE A 181 -8.38 17.44 -30.75
CA PHE A 181 -9.21 16.68 -31.66
C PHE A 181 -9.98 15.57 -30.92
N ASN A 182 -11.06 15.96 -30.25
CA ASN A 182 -11.97 15.06 -29.54
C ASN A 182 -13.43 15.26 -29.98
N LYS A 183 -14.28 14.29 -29.65
CA LYS A 183 -15.71 14.26 -30.02
C LYS A 183 -16.45 15.56 -29.64
N SER A 184 -16.22 16.08 -28.44
CA SER A 184 -16.87 17.32 -27.97
C SER A 184 -16.46 18.54 -28.80
N LEU A 185 -15.15 18.75 -28.97
CA LEU A 185 -14.63 19.90 -29.72
C LEU A 185 -15.03 19.84 -31.19
N VAL A 186 -14.99 18.66 -31.80
CA VAL A 186 -15.42 18.46 -33.20
C VAL A 186 -16.92 18.69 -33.33
N SER A 187 -17.74 18.14 -32.44
CA SER A 187 -19.19 18.34 -32.47
C SER A 187 -19.58 19.82 -32.31
N ASN A 188 -18.88 20.57 -31.46
CA ASN A 188 -19.15 22.00 -31.27
C ASN A 188 -18.79 22.87 -32.49
N HIS A 189 -17.94 22.38 -33.38
CA HIS A 189 -17.44 23.14 -34.54
C HIS A 189 -17.85 22.56 -35.89
N THR A 190 -18.68 21.51 -35.89
CA THR A 190 -19.17 20.84 -37.09
C THR A 190 -20.65 20.48 -36.91
N SER A 191 -21.34 20.18 -38.02
CA SER A 191 -22.73 19.72 -37.98
C SER A 191 -22.85 18.22 -38.27
N LEU A 192 -21.81 17.45 -37.96
CA LEU A 192 -21.76 16.01 -38.23
C LEU A 192 -22.72 15.26 -37.28
N THR A 193 -23.42 14.26 -37.82
CA THR A 193 -24.25 13.37 -37.00
C THR A 193 -23.37 12.45 -36.16
N GLU A 194 -23.92 11.85 -35.09
CA GLU A 194 -23.13 11.00 -34.20
C GLU A 194 -22.49 9.79 -34.93
N LYS A 195 -23.18 9.20 -35.91
CA LYS A 195 -22.66 8.10 -36.72
C LYS A 195 -21.50 8.53 -37.63
N ASP A 196 -21.58 9.72 -38.20
CA ASP A 196 -20.56 10.26 -39.10
C ASP A 196 -19.36 10.84 -38.33
N LEU A 197 -19.59 11.29 -37.11
CA LEU A 197 -18.60 11.88 -36.23
C LEU A 197 -17.52 10.88 -35.82
N ASP A 198 -17.89 9.65 -35.46
CA ASP A 198 -16.93 8.62 -35.07
C ASP A 198 -16.02 8.21 -36.25
N LYS A 199 -16.60 8.11 -37.46
CA LYS A 199 -15.83 7.84 -38.68
C LYS A 199 -14.92 9.00 -39.05
N PHE A 200 -15.41 10.23 -38.95
CA PHE A 200 -14.61 11.43 -39.17
C PHE A 200 -13.41 11.51 -38.22
N LEU A 201 -13.61 11.20 -36.93
CA LEU A 201 -12.55 11.18 -35.94
C LEU A 201 -11.44 10.19 -36.29
N LEU A 202 -11.79 9.05 -36.88
CA LEU A 202 -10.83 8.03 -37.34
C LEU A 202 -10.10 8.47 -38.62
N ASP A 203 -10.84 8.92 -39.63
CA ASP A 203 -10.31 9.21 -40.97
C ASP A 203 -9.45 10.48 -40.99
N TYR A 204 -9.74 11.45 -40.13
CA TYR A 204 -9.07 12.76 -40.07
C TYR A 204 -8.31 12.99 -38.77
N TYR A 205 -7.97 11.93 -38.03
CA TYR A 205 -7.18 12.04 -36.80
C TYR A 205 -5.81 12.69 -37.08
N PRO A 206 -5.49 13.86 -36.48
CA PRO A 206 -4.25 14.54 -36.76
C PRO A 206 -3.06 13.81 -36.15
N THR A 207 -1.95 13.77 -36.89
CA THR A 207 -0.72 13.16 -36.37
C THR A 207 -0.08 14.04 -35.30
N ARG A 208 0.63 13.44 -34.34
CA ARG A 208 1.45 14.16 -33.34
C ARG A 208 2.25 15.31 -33.96
N ARG A 209 2.88 15.08 -35.10
CA ARG A 209 3.77 16.07 -35.74
C ARG A 209 3.00 17.33 -36.17
N MET A 210 1.73 17.19 -36.56
CA MET A 210 0.89 18.32 -36.92
C MET A 210 0.57 19.16 -35.69
N THR A 211 0.29 18.51 -34.56
CA THR A 211 -0.19 19.18 -33.34
C THR A 211 0.90 19.79 -32.46
N LEU A 212 2.19 19.52 -32.74
CA LEU A 212 3.34 19.96 -31.91
C LEU A 212 3.34 21.46 -31.56
N ASN A 213 2.79 22.31 -32.43
CA ASN A 213 2.77 23.76 -32.26
C ASN A 213 1.35 24.35 -32.43
N TRP A 214 0.31 23.55 -32.29
CA TRP A 214 -1.06 24.04 -32.47
C TRP A 214 -1.50 24.91 -31.30
N SER A 215 -2.12 26.03 -31.64
CA SER A 215 -3.03 26.74 -30.74
C SER A 215 -4.44 26.16 -30.83
N ASN A 216 -5.32 26.57 -29.91
CA ASN A 216 -6.75 26.24 -29.99
C ASN A 216 -7.36 26.72 -31.33
N TYR A 217 -6.91 27.86 -31.86
CA TYR A 217 -7.38 28.37 -33.15
C TYR A 217 -6.99 27.43 -34.30
N ASP A 218 -5.75 26.94 -34.32
CA ASP A 218 -5.27 26.03 -35.37
C ASP A 218 -6.05 24.71 -35.35
N ALA A 219 -6.36 24.20 -34.17
CA ALA A 219 -7.20 23.02 -34.00
C ALA A 219 -8.61 23.24 -34.58
N VAL A 220 -9.28 24.35 -34.23
CA VAL A 220 -10.62 24.67 -34.75
C VAL A 220 -10.58 24.87 -36.28
N LYS A 221 -9.54 25.55 -36.79
CA LYS A 221 -9.35 25.73 -38.23
C LYS A 221 -9.20 24.38 -38.93
N TYR A 222 -8.34 23.51 -38.42
CA TYR A 222 -8.15 22.17 -38.96
C TYR A 222 -9.46 21.38 -38.97
N ILE A 223 -10.20 21.36 -37.85
CA ILE A 223 -11.49 20.68 -37.73
C ILE A 223 -12.49 21.15 -38.80
N LYS A 224 -12.61 22.46 -39.01
CA LYS A 224 -13.53 23.01 -40.03
C LYS A 224 -13.12 22.62 -41.45
N GLU A 225 -11.83 22.72 -41.76
CA GLU A 225 -11.30 22.38 -43.08
C GLU A 225 -11.42 20.89 -43.38
N SER A 226 -11.13 20.01 -42.42
CA SER A 226 -11.26 18.57 -42.56
C SER A 226 -12.73 18.14 -42.62
N ALA A 227 -13.61 18.72 -41.79
CA ALA A 227 -15.04 18.42 -41.83
C ALA A 227 -15.67 18.79 -43.18
N LYS A 228 -15.27 19.93 -43.76
CA LYS A 228 -15.70 20.31 -45.12
C LYS A 228 -15.32 19.23 -46.13
N LYS A 229 -14.04 18.83 -46.16
CA LYS A 229 -13.54 17.77 -47.05
C LYS A 229 -14.31 16.47 -46.86
N TYR A 230 -14.57 16.08 -45.62
CA TYR A 230 -15.33 14.87 -45.31
C TYR A 230 -16.75 14.93 -45.86
N THR A 231 -17.48 16.03 -45.62
CA THR A 231 -18.84 16.19 -46.16
C THR A 231 -18.89 16.22 -47.69
N ASP A 232 -17.84 16.75 -48.34
CA ASP A 232 -17.75 16.75 -49.80
C ASP A 232 -17.56 15.32 -50.34
N THR A 233 -16.76 14.47 -49.67
CA THR A 233 -16.63 13.06 -50.06
C THR A 233 -17.93 12.26 -49.90
N LEU A 234 -18.71 12.54 -48.86
CA LEU A 234 -20.02 11.89 -48.65
C LEU A 234 -21.03 12.24 -49.75
N LYS A 235 -20.97 13.45 -50.33
CA LYS A 235 -21.84 13.87 -51.44
C LYS A 235 -21.52 13.19 -52.77
N HIS A 236 -20.30 12.68 -52.93
CA HIS A 236 -19.86 12.00 -54.15
C HIS A 236 -20.03 10.48 -54.10
N THR A 237 -20.42 9.93 -52.95
CA THR A 237 -20.55 8.48 -52.71
C THR A 237 -22.01 8.04 -52.58
N ASN A 238 -22.95 8.99 -52.52
CA ASN A 238 -24.39 8.79 -52.66
C ASN A 238 -24.85 9.24 -54.05
#